data_AF-A0A229TAE0-F1
#
_entry.id   AF-A0A229TAE0-F1
#
_cell.length_a   1.000
_cell.length_b   1.000
_cell.length_c   1.000
_cell.angle_alpha   90.00
_cell.angle_beta   90.00
_cell.angle_gamma   90.00
#
_symmetry.space_group_name_H-M   'P 1'
#
loop_
_entity.id
_entity.type
_entity.pdbx_description
1 polymer ?
#
loop_
_entity_poly.entity_id
_entity_poly.type
_entity_poly.pdbx_seq_one_letter_code
_entity_poly.pdbx_strand_id
1 'polypeptide(L)'
;MKIRFLGTAAGGGAPQWNCGCRVCEAARDADVSRTQDGLAVSGDGDTWYLFTHLNNTNPLVLPQAPELAEVAAVGAAVAADGLLLEL
;
A
#
# COMPACT_ATOMS: atom_id res chain seq x y z
N MET A 1 -6.01 -14.19 -14.22
CA MET A 1 -5.66 -12.87 -13.66
C MET A 1 -6.77 -12.37 -12.72
N LYS A 2 -6.40 -11.94 -11.51
CA LYS A 2 -7.25 -11.33 -10.49
C LYS A 2 -6.54 -10.10 -9.95
N ILE A 3 -7.29 -9.01 -9.76
CA ILE A 3 -6.82 -7.77 -9.14
C ILE A 3 -7.74 -7.46 -7.97
N ARG A 4 -7.17 -7.26 -6.78
CA ARG A 4 -7.91 -6.92 -5.56
C ARG A 4 -7.34 -5.66 -4.94
N PHE A 5 -8.16 -4.62 -4.88
CA PHE A 5 -7.86 -3.41 -4.12
C PHE A 5 -8.06 -3.72 -2.63
N LEU A 6 -6.97 -3.73 -1.86
CA LEU A 6 -6.96 -3.92 -0.41
C LEU A 6 -7.25 -2.60 0.34
N GLY A 7 -6.91 -1.48 -0.30
CA GLY A 7 -7.26 -0.14 0.14
C GLY A 7 -7.07 0.87 -0.99
N THR A 8 -7.69 2.03 -0.86
CA THR A 8 -7.79 3.02 -1.95
C THR A 8 -7.61 4.45 -1.49
N ALA A 9 -7.35 4.69 -0.20
CA ALA A 9 -7.02 6.01 0.31
C ALA A 9 -5.50 6.17 0.38
N ALA A 10 -5.00 7.40 0.36
CA ALA A 10 -3.57 7.65 0.54
C ALA A 10 -3.09 7.32 1.97
N GLY A 11 -1.85 7.70 2.29
CA GLY A 11 -1.29 7.64 3.64
C GLY A 11 -2.28 8.16 4.70
N GLY A 12 -2.49 7.37 5.76
CA GLY A 12 -3.42 7.67 6.84
C GLY A 12 -4.87 7.22 6.66
N GLY A 13 -5.28 6.79 5.46
CA GLY A 13 -6.64 6.32 5.18
C GLY A 13 -7.67 7.47 5.10
N ALA A 14 -8.94 7.11 5.01
CA ALA A 14 -10.05 8.07 5.06
C ALA A 14 -11.26 7.45 5.78
N PRO A 15 -11.73 7.98 6.92
CA PRO A 15 -11.17 9.12 7.63
C PRO A 15 -9.79 8.79 8.24
N GLN A 16 -8.86 9.72 8.15
CA GLN A 16 -7.59 9.62 8.89
C GLN A 16 -7.84 9.96 10.36
N TRP A 17 -7.26 9.17 11.27
CA TRP A 17 -7.57 9.21 12.71
C TRP A 17 -7.45 10.62 13.34
N ASN A 18 -6.44 11.39 12.96
CA ASN A 18 -6.15 12.73 13.47
C ASN A 18 -6.56 13.87 12.50
N CYS A 19 -7.41 13.59 11.50
CA CYS A 19 -7.82 14.58 10.51
C CYS A 19 -9.26 15.07 10.76
N GLY A 20 -9.42 16.39 10.92
CA GLY A 20 -10.70 17.10 11.06
C GLY A 20 -11.11 17.87 9.80
N CYS A 21 -10.64 17.49 8.62
CA CYS A 21 -11.09 18.16 7.40
C CYS A 21 -12.52 17.75 7.05
N ARG A 22 -13.22 18.57 6.25
CA ARG A 22 -14.61 18.31 5.82
C ARG A 22 -14.86 16.92 5.25
N VAL A 23 -13.85 16.31 4.61
CA VAL A 23 -13.96 14.96 4.00
C VAL A 23 -13.90 13.89 5.09
N CYS A 24 -12.99 14.01 6.05
CA CYS A 24 -12.90 13.05 7.16
C CYS A 24 -14.09 13.18 8.12
N GLU A 25 -14.61 14.39 8.33
CA GLU A 25 -15.86 14.60 9.08
C GLU A 25 -17.04 13.94 8.36
N ALA A 26 -17.27 14.25 7.08
CA ALA A 26 -18.34 13.63 6.30
C ALA A 26 -18.22 12.10 6.21
N ALA A 27 -16.99 11.56 6.12
CA ALA A 27 -16.76 10.12 6.11
C ALA A 27 -17.11 9.46 7.45
N ARG A 28 -16.81 10.13 8.58
CA ARG A 28 -17.27 9.67 9.91
C ARG A 28 -18.78 9.72 10.03
N ASP A 29 -19.41 10.81 9.61
CA ASP A 29 -20.87 10.98 9.65
C ASP A 29 -21.61 9.94 8.79
N ALA A 30 -21.02 9.56 7.67
CA ALA A 30 -21.56 8.57 6.75
C ALA A 30 -21.17 7.11 7.10
N ASP A 31 -20.38 6.89 8.15
CA ASP A 31 -19.78 5.59 8.50
C ASP A 31 -19.07 4.90 7.31
N VAL A 32 -18.36 5.69 6.50
CA VAL A 32 -17.57 5.21 5.37
C VAL A 32 -16.10 5.28 5.71
N SER A 33 -15.40 4.17 5.50
CA SER A 33 -13.94 4.12 5.64
C SER A 33 -13.27 3.51 4.41
N ARG A 34 -12.04 3.97 4.17
CA ARG A 34 -11.11 3.45 3.18
C ARG A 34 -9.75 3.29 3.85
N THR A 35 -9.21 2.08 3.79
CA THR A 35 -7.85 1.77 4.20
C THR A 35 -6.83 2.38 3.25
N GLN A 36 -5.61 2.50 3.74
CA GLN A 36 -4.46 2.96 2.95
C GLN A 36 -4.26 2.09 1.70
N ASP A 37 -3.74 2.70 0.65
CA ASP A 37 -3.64 2.14 -0.68
C ASP A 37 -2.79 0.87 -0.69
N GLY A 38 -3.40 -0.18 -1.24
CA GLY A 38 -2.82 -1.49 -1.35
C GLY A 38 -3.52 -2.30 -2.44
N LEU A 39 -2.75 -3.09 -3.17
CA LEU A 39 -3.21 -3.88 -4.30
C LEU A 39 -2.64 -5.29 -4.19
N ALA A 40 -3.47 -6.29 -4.42
CA ALA A 40 -3.04 -7.67 -4.59
C ALA A 40 -3.37 -8.11 -6.02
N VAL A 41 -2.39 -8.67 -6.72
CA VAL A 41 -2.58 -9.17 -8.08
C VAL A 41 -2.13 -10.62 -8.17
N SER A 42 -2.86 -11.42 -8.94
CA SER A 42 -2.54 -12.83 -9.16
C SER A 42 -2.82 -13.22 -10.61
N GLY A 43 -1.87 -13.88 -11.27
CA GLY A 43 -2.04 -14.40 -12.63
C GLY A 43 -2.91 -15.66 -12.66
N ASP A 44 -2.62 -16.58 -11.74
CA ASP A 44 -3.18 -17.94 -11.62
C ASP A 44 -4.36 -18.04 -10.64
N GLY A 45 -4.49 -17.09 -9.73
CA GLY A 45 -5.45 -17.11 -8.62
C GLY A 45 -4.90 -17.71 -7.32
N ASP A 46 -3.69 -18.27 -7.34
CA ASP A 46 -3.04 -18.99 -6.24
C ASP A 46 -1.85 -18.19 -5.68
N THR A 47 -0.99 -17.65 -6.56
CA THR A 47 0.15 -16.80 -6.19
C THR A 47 -0.26 -15.34 -6.23
N TRP A 48 -0.08 -14.61 -5.11
CA TRP A 48 -0.44 -13.20 -5.00
C TRP A 48 0.77 -12.31 -4.80
N TYR A 49 0.88 -11.28 -5.62
CA TYR A 49 1.84 -10.19 -5.52
C TYR A 49 1.17 -9.01 -4.83
N LEU A 50 1.78 -8.54 -3.74
CA LEU A 50 1.26 -7.43 -2.95
C LEU A 50 2.04 -6.15 -3.27
N PHE A 51 1.32 -5.12 -3.68
CA PHE A 51 1.83 -3.77 -3.77
C PHE A 51 1.25 -2.97 -2.62
N THR A 52 2.13 -2.41 -1.81
CA THR A 52 1.74 -1.55 -0.69
C THR A 52 2.39 -0.20 -0.84
N HIS A 53 1.65 0.84 -0.47
CA HIS A 53 2.17 2.19 -0.33
C HIS A 53 3.44 2.26 0.51
N LEU A 54 4.46 2.96 0.00
CA LEU A 54 5.65 3.31 0.76
C LEU A 54 5.54 4.74 1.29
N ASN A 55 5.39 4.86 2.60
CA ASN A 55 5.35 6.16 3.27
C ASN A 55 6.72 6.87 3.13
N ASN A 56 6.70 8.20 2.99
CA ASN A 56 7.89 9.05 2.89
C ASN A 56 8.86 8.97 4.09
N THR A 57 8.43 8.41 5.24
CA THR A 57 9.31 8.15 6.40
C THR A 57 9.81 6.71 6.45
N ASN A 58 9.46 5.86 5.49
CA ASN A 58 9.90 4.48 5.46
C ASN A 58 11.36 4.41 4.97
N PRO A 59 12.29 3.81 5.73
CA PRO A 59 13.70 3.74 5.34
C PRO A 59 13.92 3.00 4.02
N LEU A 60 13.00 2.11 3.61
CA LEU A 60 13.07 1.34 2.37
C LEU A 60 13.06 2.19 1.09
N VAL A 61 12.76 3.49 1.18
CA VAL A 61 12.95 4.43 0.06
C VAL A 61 14.44 4.66 -0.25
N LEU A 62 15.33 4.36 0.68
CA LEU A 62 16.78 4.55 0.54
C LEU A 62 17.44 3.26 0.03
N PRO A 63 18.16 3.28 -1.10
CA PRO A 63 18.81 2.09 -1.68
C PRO A 63 19.80 1.38 -0.74
N GLN A 64 20.35 2.09 0.24
CA GLN A 64 21.34 1.61 1.21
C GLN A 64 20.74 1.29 2.58
N ALA A 65 19.42 1.35 2.72
CA ALA A 65 18.76 1.02 3.98
C ALA A 65 19.05 -0.44 4.37
N PRO A 66 19.56 -0.71 5.58
CA PRO A 66 19.78 -2.09 6.04
C PRO A 66 18.49 -2.92 6.02
N GLU A 67 17.33 -2.29 6.17
CA GLU A 67 16.01 -2.91 6.12
C GLU A 67 15.73 -3.57 4.75
N LEU A 68 16.36 -3.11 3.66
CA LEU A 68 16.23 -3.78 2.35
C LEU A 68 16.83 -5.19 2.39
N ALA A 69 17.90 -5.42 3.16
CA ALA A 69 18.47 -6.76 3.32
C ALA A 69 17.52 -7.69 4.07
N GLU A 70 16.78 -7.17 5.06
CA GLU A 70 15.76 -7.94 5.79
C GLU A 70 14.58 -8.32 4.88
N VAL A 71 14.11 -7.38 4.05
CA VAL A 71 13.05 -7.63 3.06
C VAL A 71 13.50 -8.67 2.03
N ALA A 72 14.72 -8.55 1.51
CA ALA A 72 15.27 -9.51 0.55
C ALA A 72 15.44 -10.92 1.16
N ALA A 73 15.81 -11.01 2.44
CA ALA A 73 16.01 -12.30 3.13
C ALA A 73 14.72 -13.15 3.22
N VAL A 74 13.54 -12.52 3.19
CA VAL A 74 12.25 -13.22 3.17
C VAL A 74 11.68 -13.42 1.75
N GLY A 75 12.49 -13.15 0.72
CA GLY A 75 12.10 -13.28 -0.68
C GLY A 75 11.15 -12.19 -1.17
N ALA A 76 11.01 -11.09 -0.42
CA ALA A 76 10.23 -9.93 -0.81
C ALA A 76 11.10 -8.87 -1.49
N ALA A 77 10.47 -7.94 -2.20
CA ALA A 77 11.12 -6.80 -2.80
C ALA A 77 10.24 -5.56 -2.68
N VAL A 78 10.89 -4.39 -2.68
CA VAL A 78 10.23 -3.09 -2.73
C VAL A 78 10.08 -2.68 -4.19
N ALA A 79 8.85 -2.36 -4.59
CA ALA A 79 8.60 -1.85 -5.93
C ALA A 79 9.29 -0.49 -6.11
N ALA A 80 10.02 -0.32 -7.22
CA ALA A 80 10.61 0.94 -7.63
C ALA A 80 9.67 1.71 -8.57
N ASP A 81 9.86 3.03 -8.67
CA ASP A 81 9.13 3.86 -9.62
C ASP A 81 9.31 3.32 -11.05
N GLY A 82 8.19 3.07 -11.74
CA GLY A 82 8.18 2.54 -13.11
C GLY A 82 8.33 1.03 -13.23
N LEU A 83 8.36 0.26 -12.12
CA LEU A 83 8.36 -1.21 -12.18
C LEU A 83 7.11 -1.73 -12.91
N LEU A 84 7.32 -2.44 -14.02
CA LEU A 84 6.29 -3.18 -14.74
C LEU A 84 6.33 -4.65 -14.31
N LEU A 85 5.20 -5.17 -13.82
CA LEU A 85 5.02 -6.60 -13.60
C LEU A 85 4.09 -7.16 -14.68
N GLU A 86 4.56 -8.15 -15.43
CA GLU A 86 3.76 -8.94 -16.36
C GLU A 86 3.38 -10.26 -15.67
N LEU A 87 2.09 -10.60 -15.68
CA LEU A 87 1.48 -11.69 -14.90
C LEU A 87 0.71 -12.67 -15.79
#